data_AF-A0A5Q4ZAZ8-F1
#
_entry.id   AF-A0A5Q4ZAZ8-F1
#
_cell.length_a   1.000
_cell.length_b   1.000
_cell.length_c   1.000
_cell.angle_alpha   90.00
_cell.angle_beta   90.00
_cell.angle_gamma   90.00
#
_symmetry.space_group_name_H-M   'P 1'
#
loop_
_entity.id
_entity.type
_entity.pdbx_description
1 polymer ?
#
loop_
_entity_poly.entity_id
_entity_poly.type
_entity_poly.pdbx_seq_one_letter_code
_entity_poly.pdbx_strand_id
1 'polypeptide(L)'
;MLVSYSFDHLRNRQLLARTAAADRRERKLKMYKSIAAATDWYFAQKPERPTYDRIVWNLAAWGLKQNGEIVGLVSVTEGGKPKLVAIPDLEGMYLHKSQLSPAEVVATVTL
;
A
#
# COMPACT_ATOMS: atom_id res chain seq x y z
N MET A 1 -17.32 -38.72 -38.22
CA MET A 1 -17.71 -37.78 -37.16
C MET A 1 -16.79 -38.03 -35.97
N LEU A 2 -15.65 -37.33 -35.89
CA LEU A 2 -14.58 -37.64 -34.91
C LEU A 2 -14.25 -36.42 -34.03
N VAL A 3 -14.59 -36.60 -32.75
CA VAL A 3 -13.85 -36.17 -31.53
C VAL A 3 -13.44 -34.69 -31.43
N SER A 4 -14.38 -33.83 -31.02
CA SER A 4 -14.09 -32.48 -30.52
C SER A 4 -13.86 -32.42 -28.99
N TYR A 5 -14.17 -33.50 -28.25
CA TYR A 5 -14.34 -33.44 -26.78
C TYR A 5 -13.03 -33.36 -25.96
N SER A 6 -11.86 -33.65 -26.53
CA SER A 6 -10.63 -33.80 -25.75
C SER A 6 -9.77 -32.53 -25.64
N PHE A 7 -9.95 -31.57 -26.55
CA PHE A 7 -9.11 -30.36 -26.59
C PHE A 7 -9.62 -29.23 -25.70
N ASP A 8 -10.93 -29.07 -25.55
CA ASP A 8 -11.52 -27.97 -24.78
C ASP A 8 -11.32 -28.12 -23.28
N HIS A 9 -11.38 -29.35 -22.74
CA HIS A 9 -11.11 -29.60 -21.32
C HIS A 9 -9.64 -29.35 -20.94
N LEU A 10 -8.70 -29.62 -21.85
CA LEU A 10 -7.28 -29.33 -21.63
C LEU A 10 -6.99 -27.83 -21.73
N ARG A 11 -7.58 -27.12 -22.71
CA ARG A 11 -7.48 -25.65 -22.81
C ARG A 11 -8.05 -24.95 -21.57
N ASN A 12 -9.21 -25.38 -21.09
CA ASN A 12 -9.82 -24.80 -19.88
C ASN A 12 -8.97 -25.04 -18.63
N ARG A 13 -8.39 -26.24 -18.45
CA ARG A 13 -7.45 -26.52 -17.35
C ARG A 13 -6.20 -25.67 -17.43
N GLN A 14 -5.63 -25.50 -18.62
CA GLN A 14 -4.46 -24.64 -18.82
C GLN A 14 -4.79 -23.16 -18.54
N LEU A 15 -5.95 -22.68 -18.96
CA LEU A 15 -6.39 -21.31 -18.68
C LEU A 15 -6.55 -21.06 -17.17
N LEU A 16 -7.26 -21.95 -16.48
CA LEU A 16 -7.46 -21.89 -15.02
C LEU A 16 -6.14 -21.97 -14.23
N ALA A 17 -5.20 -22.80 -14.67
CA ALA A 17 -3.88 -22.89 -14.04
C ALA A 17 -3.07 -21.60 -14.23
N ARG A 18 -3.18 -20.95 -15.39
CA ARG A 18 -2.49 -19.68 -15.69
C ARG A 18 -3.06 -18.53 -14.89
N THR A 19 -4.38 -18.43 -14.74
CA THR A 19 -5.01 -17.40 -13.89
C THR A 19 -4.62 -17.59 -12.43
N ALA A 20 -4.72 -18.82 -11.90
CA ALA A 20 -4.30 -19.11 -10.53
C ALA A 20 -2.78 -18.87 -10.29
N ALA A 21 -1.94 -19.04 -11.31
CA ALA A 21 -0.52 -18.71 -11.21
C ALA A 21 -0.28 -17.18 -11.25
N ALA A 22 -1.02 -16.44 -12.07
CA ALA A 22 -0.98 -14.99 -12.12
C ALA A 22 -1.42 -14.36 -10.79
N ASP A 23 -2.54 -14.81 -10.24
CA ASP A 23 -3.06 -14.35 -8.94
C ASP A 23 -2.05 -14.62 -7.81
N ARG A 24 -1.46 -15.82 -7.79
CA ARG A 24 -0.43 -16.17 -6.80
C ARG A 24 0.80 -15.26 -6.92
N ARG A 25 1.23 -14.96 -8.15
CA ARG A 25 2.34 -14.06 -8.40
C ARG A 25 2.01 -12.64 -7.96
N GLU A 26 0.83 -12.13 -8.27
CA GLU A 26 0.40 -10.78 -7.85
C GLU A 26 0.35 -10.66 -6.33
N ARG A 27 -0.24 -11.65 -5.64
CA ARG A 27 -0.25 -11.71 -4.18
C ARG A 27 1.16 -11.68 -3.59
N LYS A 28 2.09 -12.43 -4.19
CA LYS A 28 3.49 -12.44 -3.76
C LYS A 28 4.14 -11.07 -3.93
N LEU A 29 3.84 -10.34 -5.00
CA LEU A 29 4.38 -8.99 -5.23
C LEU A 29 3.84 -7.97 -4.22
N LYS A 30 2.62 -8.15 -3.70
CA LYS A 30 2.03 -7.31 -2.64
C LYS A 30 2.60 -7.59 -1.25
N MET A 31 3.35 -8.68 -1.04
CA MET A 31 4.00 -8.97 0.24
C MET A 31 5.20 -8.04 0.50
N TYR A 32 5.41 -7.72 1.77
CA TYR A 32 6.59 -6.98 2.21
C TYR A 32 7.83 -7.87 2.20
N LYS A 33 8.90 -7.36 1.59
CA LYS A 33 10.25 -7.88 1.64
C LYS A 33 10.96 -7.44 2.92
N SER A 34 10.80 -6.19 3.34
CA SER A 34 11.36 -5.67 4.59
C SER A 34 10.54 -4.51 5.14
N ILE A 35 10.66 -4.27 6.46
CA ILE A 35 10.06 -3.15 7.16
C ILE A 35 11.17 -2.43 7.95
N ALA A 36 11.23 -1.11 7.85
CA ALA A 36 12.17 -0.26 8.58
C ALA A 36 11.43 0.85 9.32
N ALA A 37 11.93 1.32 10.47
CA ALA A 37 11.32 2.43 11.19
C ALA A 37 11.39 3.73 10.36
N ALA A 38 10.34 4.56 10.45
CA ALA A 38 10.23 5.82 9.69
C ALA A 38 10.29 7.05 10.61
N THR A 39 11.34 7.12 11.45
CA THR A 39 11.53 8.22 12.39
C THR A 39 11.52 9.57 11.70
N ASP A 40 10.73 10.51 12.22
CA ASP A 40 10.59 11.88 11.70
C ASP A 40 10.06 11.98 10.25
N TRP A 41 9.44 10.92 9.73
CA TRP A 41 8.77 10.95 8.43
C TRP A 41 7.24 11.06 8.56
N TYR A 42 6.66 11.74 7.58
CA TYR A 42 5.23 12.02 7.52
C TYR A 42 4.74 11.83 6.09
N PHE A 43 3.47 11.47 5.93
CA PHE A 43 2.78 11.61 4.66
C PHE A 43 1.88 12.82 4.74
N ALA A 44 2.03 13.71 3.78
CA ALA A 44 1.25 14.92 3.70
C ALA A 44 0.34 14.80 2.46
N GLN A 45 -0.96 14.60 2.70
CA GLN A 45 -1.96 14.49 1.65
C GLN A 45 -2.04 15.79 0.88
N LYS A 46 -2.25 15.75 -0.43
CA LYS A 46 -2.57 16.96 -1.18
C LYS A 46 -4.03 17.35 -0.87
N PRO A 47 -4.30 18.60 -0.49
CA PRO A 47 -5.67 19.00 -0.18
C PRO A 47 -6.52 18.97 -1.46
N GLU A 48 -7.76 18.51 -1.36
CA GLU A 48 -8.69 18.45 -2.50
C GLU A 48 -9.07 19.84 -3.02
N ARG A 49 -9.00 20.88 -2.16
CA ARG A 49 -9.16 22.28 -2.57
C ARG A 49 -8.07 23.15 -1.93
N PRO A 50 -7.64 24.24 -2.59
CA PRO A 50 -6.55 25.10 -2.09
C PRO A 50 -6.80 25.73 -0.72
N THR A 51 -8.07 25.85 -0.32
CA THR A 51 -8.49 26.47 0.95
C THR A 51 -8.55 25.49 2.13
N TYR A 52 -8.32 24.20 1.92
CA TYR A 52 -8.28 23.23 3.01
C TYR A 52 -6.85 23.03 3.51
N ASP A 53 -6.74 22.89 4.83
CA ASP A 53 -5.50 22.49 5.47
C ASP A 53 -5.07 21.11 4.99
N ARG A 54 -3.76 20.95 4.91
CA ARG A 54 -3.13 19.70 4.51
C ARG A 54 -3.27 18.66 5.62
N ILE A 55 -3.82 17.48 5.32
CA ILE A 55 -3.82 16.38 6.29
C ILE A 55 -2.43 15.74 6.32
N VAL A 56 -1.83 15.66 7.50
CA VAL A 56 -0.50 15.09 7.71
C VAL A 56 -0.61 13.90 8.66
N TRP A 57 -0.08 12.75 8.24
CA TRP A 57 0.02 11.53 9.05
C TRP A 57 1.47 11.24 9.40
N ASN A 58 1.73 10.88 10.66
CA ASN A 58 3.04 10.39 11.06
C ASN A 58 3.27 8.96 10.53
N LEU A 59 4.41 8.73 9.90
CA LEU A 59 4.80 7.39 9.47
C LEU A 59 5.43 6.63 10.63
N ALA A 60 4.92 5.43 10.88
CA ALA A 60 5.52 4.50 11.81
C ALA A 60 6.68 3.72 11.15
N ALA A 61 6.50 3.32 9.89
CA ALA A 61 7.48 2.49 9.19
C ALA A 61 7.46 2.65 7.66
N TRP A 62 8.56 2.26 7.03
CA TRP A 62 8.70 2.06 5.60
C TRP A 62 8.58 0.58 5.26
N GLY A 63 7.66 0.23 4.37
CA GLY A 63 7.53 -1.11 3.81
C GLY A 63 8.13 -1.19 2.41
N LEU A 64 9.15 -2.02 2.23
CA LEU A 64 9.63 -2.40 0.89
C LEU A 64 8.89 -3.66 0.46
N LYS A 65 8.13 -3.58 -0.64
CA LYS A 65 7.43 -4.74 -1.22
C LYS A 65 8.35 -5.58 -2.12
N GLN A 66 7.94 -6.80 -2.42
CA GLN A 66 8.71 -7.74 -3.27
C GLN A 66 8.92 -7.23 -4.71
N ASN A 67 8.03 -6.37 -5.21
CA ASN A 67 8.16 -5.70 -6.51
C ASN A 67 9.14 -4.51 -6.49
N GLY A 68 9.73 -4.15 -5.34
CA GLY A 68 10.61 -3.00 -5.18
C GLY A 68 9.90 -1.69 -4.83
N GLU A 69 8.57 -1.69 -4.74
CA GLU A 69 7.78 -0.52 -4.34
C GLU A 69 8.00 -0.22 -2.85
N ILE A 70 8.19 1.05 -2.52
CA ILE A 70 8.33 1.54 -1.15
C ILE A 70 7.06 2.27 -0.76
N VAL A 71 6.45 1.87 0.36
CA VAL A 71 5.23 2.48 0.88
C VAL A 71 5.40 2.89 2.34
N GLY A 72 4.83 4.02 2.72
CA GLY A 72 4.72 4.44 4.10
C GLY A 72 3.62 3.68 4.82
N LEU A 73 3.90 3.26 6.04
CA LEU A 73 2.99 2.58 6.94
C LEU A 73 2.68 3.47 8.13
N VAL A 74 1.39 3.60 8.44
CA VAL A 74 0.88 4.30 9.61
C VAL A 74 0.40 3.28 10.64
N SER A 75 0.55 3.60 11.93
CA SER A 75 -0.03 2.81 13.01
C SER A 75 -1.50 3.15 13.18
N VAL A 76 -2.35 2.13 13.28
CA VAL A 76 -3.76 2.27 13.60
C VAL A 76 -4.16 1.23 14.64
N THR A 77 -5.22 1.52 15.39
CA THR A 77 -5.87 0.52 16.26
C THR A 77 -7.19 0.11 15.65
N GLU A 78 -7.26 -1.12 15.13
CA GLU A 78 -8.46 -1.67 14.48
C GLU A 78 -9.03 -2.79 15.37
N GLY A 79 -10.27 -2.63 15.86
CA GLY A 79 -10.89 -3.61 16.77
C GLY A 79 -10.10 -3.85 18.07
N GLY A 80 -9.42 -2.82 18.57
CA GLY A 80 -8.59 -2.90 19.78
C GLY A 80 -7.22 -3.54 19.59
N LYS A 81 -6.82 -3.86 18.35
CA LYS A 81 -5.50 -4.44 18.04
C LYS A 81 -4.63 -3.45 17.27
N PRO A 82 -3.37 -3.22 17.69
CA PRO A 82 -2.45 -2.37 16.94
C PRO A 82 -2.05 -3.05 15.63
N LYS A 83 -2.02 -2.27 14.56
CA LYS A 83 -1.71 -2.73 13.20
C LYS A 83 -0.97 -1.65 12.42
N LEU A 84 -0.10 -2.07 11.53
CA LEU A 84 0.47 -1.22 10.50
C LEU A 84 -0.36 -1.35 9.22
N VAL A 85 -0.83 -0.22 8.70
CA VAL A 85 -1.56 -0.15 7.44
C VAL A 85 -0.81 0.75 6.47
N ALA A 86 -0.81 0.38 5.20
CA ALA A 86 -0.35 1.27 4.15
C ALA A 86 -1.29 2.46 4.06
N ILE A 87 -0.73 3.64 3.84
CA ILE A 87 -1.54 4.82 3.52
C ILE A 87 -2.34 4.50 2.25
N PRO A 88 -3.64 4.81 2.20
CA PRO A 88 -4.46 4.56 1.00
C PRO A 88 -3.86 5.29 -0.20
N ASP A 89 -4.22 4.86 -1.42
CA ASP A 89 -3.79 5.53 -2.67
C ASP A 89 -4.43 6.94 -2.77
N LEU A 90 -3.84 7.87 -2.02
CA LEU A 90 -4.19 9.28 -1.97
C LEU A 90 -3.07 10.06 -2.64
N GLU A 91 -3.42 11.12 -3.36
CA GLU A 91 -2.42 12.07 -3.83
C GLU A 91 -1.75 12.74 -2.63
N GLY A 92 -0.43 12.73 -2.60
CA GLY A 92 0.34 13.31 -1.52
C GLY A 92 1.84 13.10 -1.73
N MET A 93 2.61 13.44 -0.71
CA MET A 93 4.05 13.20 -0.73
C MET A 93 4.55 12.87 0.66
N TYR A 94 5.63 12.10 0.71
CA TYR A 94 6.35 11.83 1.95
C TYR A 94 7.32 12.96 2.24
N LEU A 95 7.24 13.51 3.44
CA LEU A 95 8.06 14.62 3.90
C LEU A 95 8.79 14.23 5.19
N HIS A 96 10.04 14.65 5.29
CA HIS A 96 10.75 14.63 6.56
C HIS A 96 10.31 15.82 7.42
N LYS A 97 10.39 15.68 8.75
CA LYS A 97 10.03 16.73 9.73
C LYS A 97 10.63 18.10 9.40
N SER A 98 11.84 18.14 8.88
CA SER A 98 12.54 19.38 8.49
C SER A 98 11.92 20.11 7.29
N GLN A 99 11.05 19.44 6.53
CA GLN A 99 10.34 20.00 5.37
C GLN A 99 8.92 20.45 5.72
N LEU A 100 8.44 20.15 6.93
CA LEU A 100 7.15 20.59 7.42
C LEU A 100 7.29 21.94 8.13
N SER A 101 6.27 22.80 7.97
CA SER A 101 6.17 23.97 8.83
C SER A 101 5.83 23.57 10.27
N PRO A 102 6.22 24.36 11.28
CA PRO A 102 5.89 24.05 12.67
C PRO A 102 4.39 23.89 12.94
N ALA A 103 3.54 24.60 12.19
CA ALA A 103 2.09 24.50 12.29
C ALA A 103 1.55 23.15 11.80
N GLU A 104 2.13 22.59 10.74
CA GLU A 104 1.72 21.28 10.18
C GLU A 104 2.13 20.11 11.07
N VAL A 105 3.28 20.21 11.76
CA VAL A 105 3.70 19.18 12.72
C VAL A 105 2.71 19.08 13.88
N VAL A 106 2.17 20.22 14.36
CA VAL A 106 1.16 20.25 15.43
C VAL A 106 -0.19 19.72 14.96
N ALA A 107 -0.55 19.95 13.69
CA ALA A 107 -1.79 19.47 13.09
C ALA A 107 -1.77 17.98 12.70
N THR A 108 -0.68 17.24 12.99
CA THR A 108 -0.57 15.83 12.65
C THR A 108 -1.66 15.01 13.31
N VAL A 109 -2.40 14.24 12.52
CA VAL A 109 -3.44 13.34 13.04
C VAL A 109 -2.74 12.18 13.75
N THR A 110 -2.96 12.06 15.06
CA THR A 110 -2.56 10.89 15.85
C THR A 110 -3.76 9.95 15.91
N LEU A 111 -3.68 8.79 15.24
CA LEU A 111 -4.75 7.79 15.17
C LEU A 111 -4.65 6.75 16.28
#